data_AF-A0A8S1SNU7-F1
#
_entry.id   AF-A0A8S1SNU7-F1
#
_cell.length_a   1.000
_cell.length_b   1.000
_cell.length_c   1.000
_cell.angle_alpha   90.00
_cell.angle_beta   90.00
_cell.angle_gamma   90.00
#
_symmetry.space_group_name_H-M   'P 1'
#
loop_
_entity.id
_entity.type
_entity.pdbx_description
1 polymer ?
#
loop_
_entity_poly.entity_id
_entity_poly.type
_entity_poly.pdbx_seq_one_letter_code
_entity_poly.pdbx_strand_id
1 'polypeptide(L)'
;MYPLPYWATNSQFLLMMNFQNPLMSPIHNLGSPILTSNINFPQPPINFDIKCDQSQIVKETPQPKQPQQYFSQIQTIQQQIEEMNYDDITLENLEQMIHLIFANSSKFKKIMQKLKEKKCVKVIKILDTLNKKIRSQQKSREELIKFCLRKAFREIFHQIQEKNTKSKLNLKAASKLFQQSYQAEKLKQISLPFRKNSKIKTMNNHFLHELFQSKQFQDQYKTFLDNLDTIIENDRNKKIKALAEKSWEFISSNRKAYNVKRLPWSIKNIEKLKETANELLNYCKEQQK
;
A
#
# COMPACT_ATOMS: atom_id res chain seq x y z
N MET A 1 -48.27 15.82 -19.83
CA MET A 1 -47.61 15.78 -18.51
C MET A 1 -47.74 14.35 -17.98
N TYR A 2 -46.74 13.51 -18.24
CA TYR A 2 -46.58 12.11 -17.82
C TYR A 2 -45.14 11.68 -18.23
N PRO A 3 -44.57 10.63 -17.63
CA PRO A 3 -43.31 10.68 -16.91
C PRO A 3 -42.12 10.22 -17.75
N LEU A 4 -40.91 10.68 -17.41
CA LEU A 4 -39.66 10.16 -17.97
C LEU A 4 -38.94 9.25 -16.96
N PRO A 5 -38.17 8.26 -17.45
CA PRO A 5 -38.21 6.91 -16.94
C PRO A 5 -36.98 6.53 -16.12
N TYR A 6 -37.19 5.46 -15.36
CA TYR A 6 -36.20 4.61 -14.70
C TYR A 6 -35.03 4.28 -15.65
N TRP A 7 -33.79 4.53 -15.22
CA TRP A 7 -32.61 3.92 -15.82
C TRP A 7 -32.00 2.93 -14.83
N ALA A 8 -32.01 1.66 -15.25
CA ALA A 8 -31.38 0.56 -14.58
C ALA A 8 -29.85 0.66 -14.63
N THR A 9 -29.26 0.19 -13.54
CA THR A 9 -27.85 -0.13 -13.33
C THR A 9 -27.25 -0.97 -14.45
N ASN A 10 -26.16 -0.53 -15.07
CA ASN A 10 -25.03 -1.40 -15.41
C ASN A 10 -23.82 -0.57 -15.87
N SER A 11 -22.63 -1.09 -15.56
CA SER A 11 -21.30 -0.48 -15.72
C SER A 11 -20.93 0.55 -14.64
N GLN A 12 -19.87 0.22 -13.89
CA GLN A 12 -18.91 1.10 -13.19
C GLN A 12 -18.41 0.47 -11.88
N PHE A 13 -17.84 -0.73 -11.99
CA PHE A 13 -17.14 -1.41 -10.88
C PHE A 13 -15.63 -1.12 -10.83
N LEU A 14 -15.12 -0.11 -11.54
CA LEU A 14 -13.70 -0.05 -11.89
C LEU A 14 -13.03 1.33 -11.74
N LEU A 15 -13.38 2.12 -10.72
CA LEU A 15 -12.77 3.46 -10.56
C LEU A 15 -12.29 3.87 -9.16
N MET A 16 -12.21 2.97 -8.18
CA MET A 16 -11.54 3.29 -6.90
C MET A 16 -10.61 2.19 -6.36
N MET A 17 -10.28 1.20 -7.19
CA MET A 17 -9.23 0.22 -6.93
C MET A 17 -8.45 0.00 -8.22
N ASN A 18 -7.51 0.91 -8.55
CA ASN A 18 -6.58 0.67 -9.64
C ASN A 18 -5.59 -0.44 -9.23
N PHE A 19 -5.97 -1.68 -9.47
CA PHE A 19 -5.10 -2.85 -9.53
C PHE A 19 -4.63 -3.09 -10.97
N GLN A 20 -4.08 -2.06 -11.64
CA GLN A 20 -3.53 -2.20 -12.99
C GLN A 20 -2.00 -2.11 -12.95
N ASN A 21 -1.35 -3.14 -13.50
CA ASN A 21 0.02 -3.06 -14.01
C ASN A 21 0.09 -1.97 -15.10
N PRO A 22 1.16 -1.16 -15.16
CA PRO A 22 1.25 -0.02 -16.09
C PRO A 22 1.83 -0.39 -17.47
N LEU A 23 1.62 -1.60 -17.96
CA LEU A 23 2.03 -1.99 -19.32
C LEU A 23 0.82 -2.58 -20.03
N MET A 24 0.09 -1.75 -20.78
CA MET A 24 -0.62 -2.06 -22.02
C MET A 24 -1.59 -0.91 -22.35
N SER A 25 -1.44 -0.35 -23.55
CA SER A 25 -2.22 0.74 -24.14
C SER A 25 -3.60 0.26 -24.62
N PRO A 26 -4.62 1.14 -24.77
CA PRO A 26 -5.98 0.72 -25.11
C PRO A 26 -6.19 0.64 -26.62
N ILE A 27 -6.68 -0.49 -27.12
CA ILE A 27 -7.21 -0.62 -28.49
C ILE A 27 -8.68 -1.02 -28.42
N HIS A 28 -9.51 -0.08 -28.89
CA HIS A 28 -10.84 -0.16 -29.52
C HIS A 28 -11.90 -1.18 -29.06
N ASN A 29 -13.01 -0.60 -28.60
CA ASN A 29 -14.39 -1.10 -28.57
C ASN A 29 -14.90 -1.44 -29.98
N LEU A 30 -15.49 -2.63 -30.20
CA LEU A 30 -16.50 -2.92 -31.23
C LEU A 30 -17.32 -4.17 -30.83
N GLY A 31 -18.66 -4.05 -30.85
CA GLY A 31 -19.58 -5.19 -31.10
C GLY A 31 -20.34 -5.82 -29.93
N SER A 32 -21.64 -5.50 -29.81
CA SER A 32 -22.73 -6.16 -29.03
C SER A 32 -23.05 -7.61 -29.50
N PRO A 33 -24.10 -8.35 -29.04
CA PRO A 33 -25.05 -8.15 -27.94
C PRO A 33 -25.32 -9.37 -27.01
N ILE A 34 -25.92 -9.06 -25.84
CA ILE A 34 -26.94 -9.77 -25.03
C ILE A 34 -27.23 -11.26 -25.34
N LEU A 35 -27.05 -12.13 -24.34
CA LEU A 35 -27.96 -13.24 -24.03
C LEU A 35 -28.10 -13.38 -22.51
N THR A 36 -29.33 -13.20 -22.05
CA THR A 36 -29.80 -13.43 -20.68
C THR A 36 -30.07 -14.92 -20.47
N SER A 37 -29.57 -15.52 -19.38
CA SER A 37 -30.21 -16.69 -18.79
C SER A 37 -29.97 -16.74 -17.27
N ASN A 38 -31.09 -16.69 -16.55
CA ASN A 38 -31.21 -17.07 -15.15
C ASN A 38 -30.84 -18.54 -14.99
N ILE A 39 -29.85 -18.86 -14.15
CA ILE A 39 -29.71 -20.21 -13.60
C ILE A 39 -29.51 -20.08 -12.09
N ASN A 40 -30.55 -20.50 -11.39
CA ASN A 40 -30.64 -20.64 -9.94
C ASN A 40 -29.94 -21.95 -9.56
N PHE A 41 -28.88 -21.90 -8.76
CA PHE A 41 -28.23 -23.11 -8.22
C PHE A 41 -28.52 -23.23 -6.72
N PRO A 42 -29.06 -24.36 -6.23
CA PRO A 42 -29.26 -24.58 -4.80
C PRO A 42 -27.91 -24.84 -4.11
N GLN A 43 -27.71 -24.21 -2.95
CA GLN A 43 -26.52 -24.44 -2.12
C GLN A 43 -26.70 -25.70 -1.25
N PRO A 44 -25.71 -26.62 -1.19
CA PRO A 44 -25.68 -27.64 -0.16
C PRO A 44 -25.13 -27.06 1.17
N PRO A 45 -25.64 -27.48 2.33
CA PRO A 45 -25.09 -27.07 3.62
C PRO A 45 -23.80 -27.85 3.90
N ILE A 46 -22.67 -27.15 4.00
CA ILE A 46 -21.40 -27.74 4.43
C ILE A 46 -21.23 -27.44 5.92
N ASN A 47 -21.39 -28.48 6.74
CA ASN A 47 -21.06 -28.48 8.15
C ASN A 47 -19.54 -28.64 8.29
N PHE A 48 -18.86 -27.70 8.95
CA PHE A 48 -17.48 -27.90 9.42
C PHE A 48 -17.44 -27.79 10.93
N ASP A 49 -17.29 -28.94 11.59
CA ASP A 49 -16.89 -29.06 12.98
C ASP A 49 -15.46 -28.53 13.14
N ILE A 50 -15.28 -27.46 13.93
CA ILE A 50 -13.96 -26.94 14.28
C ILE A 50 -13.66 -27.37 15.71
N LYS A 51 -12.89 -28.45 15.88
CA LYS A 51 -12.22 -28.76 17.14
C LYS A 51 -11.04 -27.80 17.31
N CYS A 52 -11.09 -26.99 18.37
CA CYS A 52 -10.05 -26.05 18.76
C CYS A 52 -9.14 -26.74 19.78
N ASP A 53 -7.94 -27.14 19.37
CA ASP A 53 -6.90 -27.59 20.31
C ASP A 53 -6.24 -26.38 20.97
N GLN A 54 -6.35 -26.32 22.30
CA GLN A 54 -5.67 -25.35 23.14
C GLN A 54 -4.27 -25.89 23.47
N SER A 55 -3.23 -25.24 22.99
CA SER A 55 -1.88 -25.41 23.55
C SER A 55 -1.17 -24.06 23.72
N GLN A 56 -1.02 -23.73 25.01
CA GLN A 56 0.08 -23.05 25.69
C GLN A 56 0.63 -21.73 25.08
N ILE A 57 0.25 -20.65 25.76
CA ILE A 57 0.76 -19.28 25.60
C ILE A 57 2.13 -19.19 26.28
N VAL A 58 3.21 -19.05 25.50
CA VAL A 58 4.49 -18.51 26.00
C VAL A 58 4.48 -16.99 25.78
N LYS A 59 4.54 -16.24 26.87
CA LYS A 59 4.70 -14.78 26.87
C LYS A 59 6.14 -14.43 26.53
N GLU A 60 6.42 -14.11 25.28
CA GLU A 60 7.61 -13.34 24.91
C GLU A 60 7.19 -11.92 24.51
N THR A 61 7.73 -10.95 25.24
CA THR A 61 7.64 -9.52 24.95
C THR A 61 8.33 -9.25 23.61
N PRO A 62 7.64 -8.72 22.57
CA PRO A 62 8.30 -8.46 21.31
C PRO A 62 9.10 -7.16 21.43
N GLN A 63 10.43 -7.28 21.49
CA GLN A 63 11.31 -6.18 21.13
C GLN A 63 11.11 -5.81 19.65
N PRO A 64 11.14 -4.52 19.28
CA PRO A 64 10.98 -4.09 17.91
C PRO A 64 12.20 -4.52 17.09
N LYS A 65 12.07 -5.64 16.34
CA LYS A 65 13.02 -6.00 15.28
C LYS A 65 12.88 -4.96 14.17
N GLN A 66 13.71 -3.92 14.18
CA GLN A 66 13.92 -3.14 12.96
C GLN A 66 14.43 -4.09 11.86
N PRO A 67 14.01 -3.95 10.59
CA PRO A 67 14.50 -4.81 9.54
C PRO A 67 15.99 -4.53 9.33
N GLN A 68 16.83 -5.47 9.76
CA GLN A 68 18.29 -5.43 9.57
C GLN A 68 18.68 -5.25 8.08
N GLN A 69 17.81 -5.68 7.16
CA GLN A 69 18.02 -5.67 5.71
C GLN A 69 18.05 -4.26 5.08
N TYR A 70 17.16 -3.36 5.49
CA TYR A 70 17.13 -2.01 4.89
C TYR A 70 18.35 -1.18 5.30
N PHE A 71 18.77 -1.30 6.56
CA PHE A 71 19.96 -0.59 7.05
C PHE A 71 21.23 -1.11 6.38
N SER A 72 21.35 -2.44 6.20
CA SER A 72 22.46 -3.03 5.44
C SER A 72 22.46 -2.58 3.98
N GLN A 73 21.31 -2.50 3.32
CA GLN A 73 21.22 -2.00 1.94
C GLN A 73 21.69 -0.54 1.83
N ILE A 74 21.30 0.32 2.77
CA ILE A 74 21.72 1.72 2.79
C ILE A 74 23.22 1.85 3.10
N GLN A 75 23.79 1.00 3.94
CA GLN A 75 25.24 0.97 4.17
C GLN A 75 26.01 0.59 2.89
N THR A 76 25.56 -0.46 2.17
CA THR A 76 26.16 -0.84 0.88
C THR A 76 26.08 0.30 -0.13
N ILE A 77 24.90 0.93 -0.26
CA ILE A 77 24.71 2.09 -1.15
C ILE A 77 25.64 3.25 -0.76
N GLN A 78 25.84 3.48 0.54
CA GLN A 78 26.73 4.52 1.03
C GLN A 78 28.21 4.28 0.70
N GLN A 79 28.64 3.03 0.54
CA GLN A 79 29.99 2.67 0.11
C GLN A 79 30.12 2.82 -1.41
N GLN A 80 29.17 2.27 -2.17
CA GLN A 80 29.15 2.34 -3.64
C GLN A 80 29.14 3.79 -4.17
N ILE A 81 28.41 4.70 -3.52
CA ILE A 81 28.37 6.11 -3.90
C ILE A 81 29.68 6.86 -3.60
N GLU A 82 30.49 6.40 -2.64
CA GLU A 82 31.78 7.02 -2.35
C GLU A 82 32.80 6.76 -3.46
N GLU A 83 32.73 5.60 -4.10
CA GLU A 83 33.56 5.15 -5.22
C GLU A 83 33.01 5.57 -6.60
N MET A 84 31.80 6.13 -6.63
CA MET A 84 31.09 6.46 -7.86
C MET A 84 31.80 7.56 -8.66
N ASN A 85 31.94 7.33 -9.97
CA ASN A 85 32.34 8.38 -10.91
C ASN A 85 31.16 9.33 -11.15
N TYR A 86 31.35 10.60 -10.78
CA TYR A 86 30.34 11.65 -10.93
C TYR A 86 30.35 12.31 -12.32
N ASP A 87 31.30 11.95 -13.19
CA ASP A 87 31.38 12.46 -14.56
C ASP A 87 30.31 11.84 -15.48
N ASP A 88 29.97 10.56 -15.26
CA ASP A 88 28.93 9.84 -16.00
C ASP A 88 27.81 9.36 -15.06
N ILE A 89 26.78 10.17 -14.90
CA ILE A 89 25.62 9.80 -14.07
C ILE A 89 24.79 8.76 -14.81
N THR A 90 24.68 7.56 -14.24
CA THR A 90 23.80 6.50 -14.73
C THR A 90 22.44 6.52 -14.03
N LEU A 91 21.46 5.78 -14.57
CA LEU A 91 20.17 5.58 -13.92
C LEU A 91 20.31 4.93 -12.53
N GLU A 92 21.21 3.96 -12.40
CA GLU A 92 21.47 3.26 -11.14
C GLU A 92 22.04 4.21 -10.08
N ASN A 93 23.02 5.04 -10.47
CA ASN A 93 23.58 6.09 -9.62
C ASN A 93 22.49 7.06 -9.13
N LEU A 94 21.55 7.41 -10.01
CA LEU A 94 20.41 8.27 -9.67
C LEU A 94 19.45 7.60 -8.69
N GLU A 95 19.16 6.32 -8.88
CA GLU A 95 18.34 5.53 -7.95
C GLU A 95 18.99 5.48 -6.56
N GLN A 96 20.28 5.16 -6.48
CA GLN A 96 21.04 5.12 -5.24
C GLN A 96 21.08 6.49 -4.53
N MET A 97 21.29 7.59 -5.28
CA MET A 97 21.23 8.94 -4.72
C MET A 97 19.85 9.26 -4.13
N ILE A 98 18.77 8.86 -4.82
CA ILE A 98 17.40 9.03 -4.31
C ILE A 98 17.19 8.18 -3.05
N HIS A 99 17.69 6.95 -2.99
CA HIS A 99 17.66 6.13 -1.78
C HIS A 99 18.26 6.86 -0.57
N LEU A 100 19.44 7.45 -0.73
CA LEU A 100 20.12 8.20 0.34
C LEU A 100 19.34 9.42 0.81
N ILE A 101 18.67 10.14 -0.09
CA ILE A 101 17.82 11.29 0.28
C ILE A 101 16.69 10.83 1.18
N PHE A 102 15.95 9.80 0.77
CA PHE A 102 14.81 9.31 1.56
C PHE A 102 15.27 8.65 2.87
N ALA A 103 16.50 8.15 2.92
CA ALA A 103 17.13 7.61 4.11
C ALA A 103 17.70 8.69 5.06
N ASN A 104 17.57 9.98 4.72
CA ASN A 104 18.12 11.09 5.49
C ASN A 104 19.61 10.92 5.81
N SER A 105 20.38 10.37 4.86
CA SER A 105 21.81 10.10 5.07
C SER A 105 22.62 11.38 5.23
N SER A 106 23.54 11.39 6.20
CA SER A 106 24.49 12.49 6.41
C SER A 106 25.39 12.75 5.19
N LYS A 107 25.64 11.72 4.37
CA LYS A 107 26.47 11.81 3.15
C LYS A 107 25.81 12.64 2.05
N PHE A 108 24.50 12.88 2.10
CA PHE A 108 23.77 13.63 1.07
C PHE A 108 24.35 15.03 0.81
N LYS A 109 24.78 15.74 1.86
CA LYS A 109 25.40 17.08 1.70
C LYS A 109 26.70 17.02 0.89
N LYS A 110 27.53 16.01 1.13
CA LYS A 110 28.80 15.79 0.40
C LYS A 110 28.55 15.47 -1.07
N ILE A 111 27.57 14.61 -1.35
CA ILE A 111 27.15 14.25 -2.72
C ILE A 111 26.68 15.49 -3.48
N MET A 112 25.83 16.30 -2.83
CA MET A 112 25.35 17.55 -3.43
C MET A 112 26.49 18.52 -3.77
N GLN A 113 27.52 18.59 -2.93
CA GLN A 113 28.70 19.42 -3.18
C GLN A 113 29.51 18.91 -4.39
N LYS A 114 29.80 17.60 -4.46
CA LYS A 114 30.48 16.99 -5.61
C LYS A 114 29.73 17.20 -6.93
N LEU A 115 28.40 17.08 -6.92
CA LEU A 115 27.57 17.34 -8.10
C LEU A 115 27.63 18.80 -8.57
N LYS A 116 27.76 19.76 -7.64
CA LYS A 116 27.94 21.18 -7.97
C LYS A 116 29.29 21.43 -8.63
N GLU A 117 30.36 20.83 -8.12
CA GLU A 117 31.71 20.93 -8.70
C GLU A 117 31.75 20.38 -10.13
N LYS A 118 31.06 19.26 -10.37
CA LYS A 118 30.89 18.65 -11.70
C LYS A 118 29.82 19.32 -12.58
N LYS A 119 29.19 20.40 -12.11
CA LYS A 119 28.17 21.18 -12.85
C LYS A 119 26.97 20.36 -13.36
N CYS A 120 26.54 19.33 -12.62
CA CYS A 120 25.40 18.48 -12.99
C CYS A 120 24.03 19.15 -12.67
N VAL A 121 23.71 20.26 -13.34
CA VAL A 121 22.60 21.17 -12.98
C VAL A 121 21.24 20.50 -12.87
N LYS A 122 20.88 19.62 -13.82
CA LYS A 122 19.57 18.94 -13.81
C LYS A 122 19.44 17.96 -12.64
N VAL A 123 20.50 17.26 -12.30
CA VAL A 123 20.51 16.31 -11.18
C VAL A 123 20.40 17.05 -9.86
N ILE A 124 21.17 18.11 -9.67
CA ILE A 124 21.06 19.00 -8.49
C ILE A 124 19.61 19.47 -8.33
N LYS A 125 19.00 19.95 -9.41
CA LYS A 125 17.60 20.42 -9.39
C LYS A 125 16.61 19.34 -8.96
N ILE A 126 16.79 18.11 -9.42
CA ILE A 126 15.96 16.96 -9.02
C ILE A 126 16.12 16.71 -7.52
N LEU A 127 17.35 16.53 -7.05
CA LEU A 127 17.64 16.19 -5.65
C LEU A 127 17.18 17.30 -4.69
N ASP A 128 17.36 18.57 -5.04
CA ASP A 128 16.85 19.71 -4.26
C ASP A 128 15.32 19.74 -4.22
N THR A 129 14.66 19.49 -5.35
CA THR A 129 13.20 19.45 -5.42
C THR A 129 12.64 18.31 -4.55
N LEU A 130 13.28 17.14 -4.58
CA LEU A 130 12.91 16.00 -3.76
C LEU A 130 13.13 16.29 -2.28
N ASN A 131 14.31 16.78 -1.89
CA ASN A 131 14.61 17.11 -0.49
C ASN A 131 13.64 18.14 0.09
N LYS A 132 13.31 19.22 -0.66
CA LYS A 132 12.30 20.20 -0.24
C LYS A 132 10.94 19.54 -0.02
N LYS A 133 10.48 18.72 -0.97
CA LYS A 133 9.18 18.05 -0.86
C LYS A 133 9.12 17.02 0.27
N ILE A 134 10.20 16.29 0.52
CA ILE A 134 10.28 15.31 1.62
C ILE A 134 10.15 16.02 2.96
N ARG A 135 10.79 17.19 3.13
CA ARG A 135 10.69 17.98 4.36
C ARG A 135 9.29 18.52 4.61
N SER A 136 8.57 18.92 3.55
CA SER A 136 7.18 19.37 3.65
C SER A 136 6.17 18.23 3.66
N GLN A 137 6.59 16.97 3.43
CA GLN A 137 5.68 15.84 3.33
C GLN A 137 5.19 15.43 4.72
N GLN A 138 3.97 15.86 5.04
CA GLN A 138 3.23 15.39 6.20
C GLN A 138 2.06 14.53 5.73
N LYS A 139 1.83 13.42 6.44
CA LYS A 139 0.67 12.56 6.23
C LYS A 139 -0.30 12.74 7.38
N SER A 140 -1.57 12.92 7.04
CA SER A 140 -2.62 13.00 8.05
C SER A 140 -2.84 11.63 8.69
N ARG A 141 -3.34 11.59 9.93
CA ARG A 141 -3.69 10.33 10.61
C ARG A 141 -4.63 9.48 9.76
N GLU A 142 -5.61 10.11 9.12
CA GLU A 142 -6.54 9.40 8.23
C GLU A 142 -5.83 8.76 7.02
N GLU A 143 -4.84 9.43 6.41
CA GLU A 143 -4.04 8.84 5.34
C GLU A 143 -3.23 7.63 5.82
N LEU A 144 -2.67 7.69 7.02
CA LEU A 144 -1.92 6.59 7.64
C LEU A 144 -2.83 5.38 7.89
N ILE A 145 -3.98 5.58 8.54
CA ILE A 145 -4.97 4.51 8.79
C ILE A 145 -5.47 3.92 7.47
N LYS A 146 -5.78 4.77 6.47
CA LYS A 146 -6.17 4.31 5.12
C LYS A 146 -5.10 3.42 4.50
N PHE A 147 -3.82 3.77 4.66
CA PHE A 147 -2.74 2.93 4.15
C PHE A 147 -2.67 1.59 4.90
N CYS A 148 -2.66 1.61 6.24
CA CYS A 148 -2.64 0.40 7.06
C CYS A 148 -3.77 -0.56 6.68
N LEU A 149 -5.02 -0.09 6.67
CA LEU A 149 -6.16 -0.94 6.34
C LEU A 149 -6.11 -1.46 4.91
N ARG A 150 -5.73 -0.62 3.93
CA ARG A 150 -5.62 -1.07 2.53
C ARG A 150 -4.59 -2.19 2.38
N LYS A 151 -3.45 -2.09 3.07
CA LYS A 151 -2.41 -3.12 3.01
C LYS A 151 -2.82 -4.36 3.81
N ALA A 152 -3.39 -4.20 5.00
CA ALA A 152 -3.91 -5.31 5.79
C ALA A 152 -4.97 -6.12 5.03
N PHE A 153 -5.99 -5.47 4.47
CA PHE A 153 -6.99 -6.17 3.66
C PHE A 153 -6.37 -6.87 2.44
N ARG A 154 -5.37 -6.27 1.81
CA ARG A 154 -4.69 -6.89 0.68
C ARG A 154 -3.96 -8.17 1.09
N GLU A 155 -3.22 -8.13 2.20
CA GLU A 155 -2.55 -9.31 2.76
C GLU A 155 -3.57 -10.39 3.13
N ILE A 156 -4.66 -10.03 3.81
CA ILE A 156 -5.75 -10.94 4.16
C ILE A 156 -6.32 -11.62 2.91
N PHE A 157 -6.57 -10.84 1.85
CA PHE A 157 -7.12 -11.41 0.62
C PHE A 157 -6.11 -12.33 -0.08
N HIS A 158 -4.81 -12.01 -0.05
CA HIS A 158 -3.77 -12.89 -0.57
C HIS A 158 -3.67 -14.19 0.23
N GLN A 159 -3.70 -14.13 1.57
CA GLN A 159 -3.73 -15.34 2.42
C GLN A 159 -4.97 -16.21 2.14
N ILE A 160 -6.13 -15.60 1.89
CA ILE A 160 -7.35 -16.34 1.50
C ILE A 160 -7.16 -16.99 0.12
N GLN A 161 -6.52 -16.33 -0.84
CA GLN A 161 -6.21 -16.92 -2.15
C GLN A 161 -5.27 -18.12 -2.00
N GLU A 162 -4.20 -17.98 -1.22
CA GLU A 162 -3.21 -19.04 -0.97
C GLU A 162 -3.82 -20.26 -0.28
N LYS A 163 -4.72 -20.06 0.68
CA LYS A 163 -5.43 -21.17 1.34
C LYS A 163 -6.39 -21.91 0.40
N ASN A 164 -6.81 -21.29 -0.69
CA ASN A 164 -7.79 -21.83 -1.63
C ASN A 164 -7.16 -22.18 -2.99
N THR A 165 -5.92 -22.70 -2.98
CA THR A 165 -5.10 -23.02 -4.18
C THR A 165 -5.77 -23.87 -5.25
N LYS A 166 -6.79 -24.67 -4.91
CA LYS A 166 -7.55 -25.48 -5.88
C LYS A 166 -8.39 -24.64 -6.87
N SER A 167 -8.73 -23.42 -6.48
CA SER A 167 -9.45 -22.45 -7.28
C SER A 167 -8.55 -21.23 -7.46
N LYS A 168 -8.22 -20.84 -8.70
CA LYS A 168 -7.50 -19.57 -8.97
C LYS A 168 -8.42 -18.39 -8.63
N LEU A 169 -8.64 -18.15 -7.34
CA LEU A 169 -9.52 -17.10 -6.85
C LEU A 169 -8.90 -15.75 -7.15
N ASN A 170 -9.67 -14.86 -7.73
CA ASN A 170 -9.28 -13.45 -7.86
C ASN A 170 -9.46 -12.72 -6.52
N LEU A 171 -8.83 -11.54 -6.37
CA LEU A 171 -8.91 -10.73 -5.15
C LEU A 171 -10.36 -10.34 -4.79
N LYS A 172 -11.25 -10.23 -5.78
CA LYS A 172 -12.66 -9.90 -5.58
C LYS A 172 -13.40 -11.06 -4.90
N ALA A 173 -13.15 -12.29 -5.31
CA ALA A 173 -13.69 -13.49 -4.71
C ALA A 173 -13.15 -13.69 -3.28
N ALA A 174 -11.84 -13.49 -3.08
CA ALA A 174 -11.24 -13.50 -1.74
C ALA A 174 -11.85 -12.44 -0.81
N SER A 175 -12.10 -11.22 -1.31
CA SER A 175 -12.81 -10.19 -0.55
C SER A 175 -14.25 -10.60 -0.19
N LYS A 176 -14.95 -11.33 -1.06
CA LYS A 176 -16.31 -11.83 -0.78
C LYS A 176 -16.28 -12.92 0.30
N LEU A 177 -15.32 -13.84 0.23
CA LEU A 177 -15.11 -14.87 1.24
C LEU A 177 -14.79 -14.27 2.60
N PHE A 178 -13.91 -13.26 2.66
CA PHE A 178 -13.66 -12.51 3.89
C PHE A 178 -14.94 -11.88 4.46
N GLN A 179 -15.76 -11.23 3.61
CA GLN A 179 -17.01 -10.63 4.07
C GLN A 179 -17.99 -11.68 4.62
N GLN A 180 -18.04 -12.86 4.01
CA GLN A 180 -18.87 -13.97 4.48
C GLN A 180 -18.38 -14.54 5.81
N SER A 181 -17.07 -14.75 5.97
CA SER A 181 -16.51 -15.24 7.24
C SER A 181 -16.70 -14.23 8.36
N TYR A 182 -16.47 -12.95 8.07
CA TYR A 182 -16.71 -11.86 9.01
C TYR A 182 -18.19 -11.76 9.41
N GLN A 183 -19.10 -11.89 8.45
CA GLN A 183 -20.54 -11.88 8.73
C GLN A 183 -20.96 -13.08 9.57
N ALA A 184 -20.38 -14.26 9.36
CA ALA A 184 -20.62 -15.43 10.19
C ALA A 184 -20.16 -15.20 11.65
N GLU A 185 -19.03 -14.52 11.85
CA GLU A 185 -18.52 -14.20 13.20
C GLU A 185 -19.36 -13.12 13.91
N LYS A 186 -19.72 -12.05 13.20
CA LYS A 186 -20.35 -10.85 13.81
C LYS A 186 -21.85 -10.73 13.64
N LEU A 187 -22.46 -11.66 12.90
CA LEU A 187 -23.88 -11.59 12.50
C LEU A 187 -24.24 -10.26 11.81
N LYS A 188 -23.24 -9.56 11.27
CA LYS A 188 -23.37 -8.25 10.62
C LYS A 188 -22.51 -8.20 9.37
N GLN A 189 -23.06 -7.64 8.30
CA GLN A 189 -22.31 -7.42 7.08
C GLN A 189 -21.38 -6.21 7.24
N ILE A 190 -20.11 -6.37 6.90
CA ILE A 190 -19.16 -5.26 6.88
C ILE A 190 -19.13 -4.56 5.52
N SER A 191 -19.41 -3.25 5.52
CA SER A 191 -19.17 -2.40 4.36
C SER A 191 -17.77 -1.80 4.45
N LEU A 192 -16.87 -2.24 3.57
CA LEU A 192 -15.51 -1.71 3.54
C LEU A 192 -15.53 -0.22 3.15
N PRO A 193 -14.98 0.69 3.98
CA PRO A 193 -14.98 2.11 3.70
C PRO A 193 -14.13 2.41 2.47
N PHE A 194 -14.35 3.58 1.89
CA PHE A 194 -13.61 4.09 0.71
C PHE A 194 -13.86 3.34 -0.60
N ARG A 195 -14.95 2.59 -0.73
CA ARG A 195 -15.48 2.19 -2.06
C ARG A 195 -16.23 3.35 -2.71
N LYS A 196 -16.24 3.44 -4.04
CA LYS A 196 -16.90 4.50 -4.83
C LYS A 196 -18.38 4.70 -4.44
N ASN A 197 -19.04 3.64 -3.98
CA ASN A 197 -20.45 3.62 -3.55
C ASN A 197 -20.63 3.46 -2.04
N SER A 198 -19.56 3.53 -1.24
CA SER A 198 -19.70 3.53 0.22
C SER A 198 -20.36 4.82 0.66
N LYS A 199 -21.48 4.72 1.40
CA LYS A 199 -22.08 5.87 2.10
C LYS A 199 -21.10 6.49 3.10
N ILE A 200 -20.16 5.70 3.61
CA ILE A 200 -19.11 6.11 4.54
C ILE A 200 -17.84 6.43 3.73
N LYS A 201 -17.58 7.73 3.52
CA LYS A 201 -16.42 8.25 2.77
C LYS A 201 -15.26 8.69 3.67
N THR A 202 -15.51 8.88 4.95
CA THR A 202 -14.56 9.28 5.99
C THR A 202 -14.26 8.09 6.89
N MET A 203 -13.03 8.01 7.40
CA MET A 203 -12.69 7.03 8.43
C MET A 203 -13.52 7.31 9.69
N ASN A 204 -14.59 6.56 9.92
CA ASN A 204 -15.39 6.67 11.13
C ASN A 204 -14.74 5.79 12.22
N ASN A 205 -14.44 6.37 13.38
CA ASN A 205 -13.93 5.63 14.55
C ASN A 205 -14.86 4.46 14.93
N HIS A 206 -16.17 4.61 14.71
CA HIS A 206 -17.13 3.53 14.91
C HIS A 206 -16.87 2.34 14.00
N PHE A 207 -16.59 2.57 12.71
CA PHE A 207 -16.24 1.50 11.78
C PHE A 207 -14.95 0.79 12.19
N LEU A 208 -13.92 1.56 12.58
CA LEU A 208 -12.66 0.98 13.05
C LEU A 208 -12.91 0.09 14.27
N HIS A 209 -13.67 0.58 15.24
CA HIS A 209 -14.02 -0.18 16.43
C HIS A 209 -14.76 -1.48 16.07
N GLU A 210 -15.82 -1.41 15.26
CA GLU A 210 -16.57 -2.59 14.82
C GLU A 210 -15.67 -3.60 14.10
N LEU A 211 -14.82 -3.14 13.17
CA LEU A 211 -13.90 -4.00 12.42
C LEU A 211 -12.92 -4.71 13.36
N PHE A 212 -12.31 -3.97 14.29
CA PHE A 212 -11.33 -4.51 15.22
C PHE A 212 -11.98 -5.37 16.31
N GLN A 213 -13.29 -5.31 16.57
CA GLN A 213 -13.95 -6.28 17.46
C GLN A 213 -13.90 -7.73 16.93
N SER A 214 -13.70 -7.95 15.62
CA SER A 214 -13.56 -9.31 15.06
C SER A 214 -12.23 -9.93 15.48
N LYS A 215 -12.33 -11.09 16.15
CA LYS A 215 -11.15 -11.88 16.55
C LYS A 215 -10.42 -12.37 15.31
N GLN A 216 -11.16 -12.84 14.30
CA GLN A 216 -10.58 -13.23 13.01
C GLN A 216 -9.75 -12.09 12.41
N PHE A 217 -10.32 -10.88 12.34
CA PHE A 217 -9.63 -9.73 11.78
C PHE A 217 -8.43 -9.32 12.63
N GLN A 218 -8.53 -9.32 13.96
CA GLN A 218 -7.39 -9.01 14.85
C GLN A 218 -6.22 -9.96 14.63
N ASP A 219 -6.48 -11.26 14.58
CA ASP A 219 -5.42 -12.27 14.43
C ASP A 219 -4.73 -12.11 13.06
N GLN A 220 -5.51 -11.90 12.00
CA GLN A 220 -4.97 -11.58 10.68
C GLN A 220 -4.23 -10.25 10.63
N TYR A 221 -4.71 -9.23 11.35
CA TYR A 221 -4.07 -7.92 11.42
C TYR A 221 -2.72 -8.00 12.14
N LYS A 222 -2.59 -8.81 13.19
CA LYS A 222 -1.31 -9.07 13.85
C LYS A 222 -0.30 -9.70 12.88
N THR A 223 -0.70 -10.70 12.10
CA THR A 223 0.15 -11.26 11.05
C THR A 223 0.55 -10.22 10.00
N PHE A 224 -0.34 -9.28 9.68
CA PHE A 224 0.01 -8.14 8.83
C PHE A 224 1.06 -7.23 9.49
N LEU A 225 0.96 -6.96 10.80
CA LEU A 225 1.94 -6.14 11.52
C LEU A 225 3.32 -6.80 11.55
N ASP A 226 3.40 -8.12 11.69
CA ASP A 226 4.67 -8.87 11.64
C ASP A 226 5.40 -8.68 10.29
N ASN A 227 4.64 -8.42 9.22
CA ASN A 227 5.15 -8.20 7.87
C ASN A 227 5.15 -6.72 7.43
N LEU A 228 4.70 -5.81 8.29
CA LEU A 228 4.47 -4.40 7.94
C LEU A 228 5.75 -3.72 7.42
N ASP A 229 6.88 -4.06 8.03
CA ASP A 229 8.18 -3.52 7.68
C ASP A 229 8.58 -3.86 6.24
N THR A 230 8.52 -5.13 5.88
CA THR A 230 8.75 -5.64 4.52
C THR A 230 7.79 -5.01 3.51
N ILE A 231 6.51 -4.83 3.88
CA ILE A 231 5.49 -4.21 3.01
C ILE A 231 5.82 -2.74 2.73
N ILE A 232 6.24 -1.99 3.75
CA ILE A 232 6.63 -0.58 3.62
C ILE A 232 7.88 -0.46 2.76
N GLU A 233 8.88 -1.31 2.99
CA GLU A 233 10.13 -1.33 2.24
C GLU A 233 9.90 -1.61 0.75
N ASN A 234 9.11 -2.64 0.43
CA ASN A 234 8.76 -2.95 -0.95
C ASN A 234 8.00 -1.81 -1.65
N ASP A 235 7.04 -1.18 -0.95
CA ASP A 235 6.29 -0.02 -1.48
C ASP A 235 7.21 1.18 -1.72
N ARG A 236 8.18 1.40 -0.82
CA ARG A 236 9.17 2.46 -0.91
C ARG A 236 10.13 2.23 -2.07
N ASN A 237 10.75 1.05 -2.17
CA ASN A 237 11.73 0.71 -3.21
C ASN A 237 11.09 0.78 -4.60
N LYS A 238 9.87 0.26 -4.76
CA LYS A 238 9.10 0.38 -6.01
C LYS A 238 8.87 1.84 -6.42
N LYS A 239 8.56 2.73 -5.46
CA LYS A 239 8.37 4.15 -5.74
C LYS A 239 9.68 4.88 -6.02
N ILE A 240 10.78 4.48 -5.38
CA ILE A 240 12.11 5.05 -5.64
C ILE A 240 12.56 4.70 -7.05
N LYS A 241 12.44 3.44 -7.47
CA LYS A 241 12.76 3.01 -8.84
C LYS A 241 11.98 3.80 -9.90
N ALA A 242 10.65 3.87 -9.76
CA ALA A 242 9.81 4.67 -10.67
C ALA A 242 10.15 6.17 -10.66
N LEU A 243 10.62 6.69 -9.52
CA LEU A 243 11.07 8.06 -9.39
C LEU A 243 12.43 8.27 -10.08
N ALA A 244 13.34 7.31 -10.00
CA ALA A 244 14.63 7.33 -10.68
C ALA A 244 14.44 7.33 -12.20
N GLU A 245 13.62 6.42 -12.72
CA GLU A 245 13.26 6.33 -14.16
C GLU A 245 12.71 7.67 -14.67
N LYS A 246 11.72 8.24 -13.97
CA LYS A 246 11.15 9.55 -14.31
C LYS A 246 12.17 10.69 -14.23
N SER A 247 13.12 10.61 -13.30
CA SER A 247 14.17 11.61 -13.14
C SER A 247 15.19 11.51 -14.27
N TRP A 248 15.50 10.29 -14.69
CA TRP A 248 16.35 10.02 -15.84
C TRP A 248 15.74 10.55 -17.14
N GLU A 249 14.46 10.28 -17.38
CA GLU A 249 13.72 10.88 -18.50
C GLU A 249 13.80 12.42 -18.48
N PHE A 250 13.70 13.03 -17.30
CA PHE A 250 13.82 14.48 -17.17
C PHE A 250 15.22 14.98 -17.53
N ILE A 251 16.27 14.30 -17.08
CA ILE A 251 17.67 14.65 -17.38
C ILE A 251 17.90 14.64 -18.90
N SER A 252 17.41 13.61 -19.59
CA SER A 252 17.54 13.45 -21.04
C SER A 252 16.61 14.37 -21.85
N SER A 253 15.58 14.96 -21.22
CA SER A 253 14.62 15.84 -21.90
C SER A 253 15.03 17.32 -21.89
N ASN A 254 14.48 18.11 -22.81
CA ASN A 254 14.61 19.57 -22.81
C ASN A 254 13.67 20.29 -21.82
N ARG A 255 13.02 19.55 -20.91
CA ARG A 255 12.08 20.14 -19.95
C ARG A 255 12.82 21.04 -18.96
N LYS A 256 12.28 22.24 -18.74
CA LYS A 256 12.84 23.20 -17.78
C LYS A 256 12.39 22.92 -16.34
N ALA A 257 11.23 22.32 -16.13
CA ALA A 257 10.66 22.08 -14.80
C ALA A 257 10.55 20.59 -14.48
N TYR A 258 10.99 20.22 -13.27
CA TYR A 258 10.85 18.87 -12.73
C TYR A 258 9.66 18.83 -11.77
N ASN A 259 8.70 17.94 -12.00
CA ASN A 259 7.53 17.79 -11.13
C ASN A 259 7.22 16.32 -10.82
N VAL A 260 6.94 16.08 -9.54
CA VAL A 260 6.66 14.77 -8.96
C VAL A 260 5.44 14.90 -8.06
N LYS A 261 4.39 14.13 -8.38
CA LYS A 261 3.13 14.14 -7.61
C LYS A 261 3.16 13.18 -6.42
N ARG A 262 3.80 12.01 -6.57
CA ARG A 262 3.81 10.94 -5.56
C ARG A 262 5.23 10.67 -5.12
N LEU A 263 5.45 10.68 -3.81
CA LEU A 263 6.75 10.43 -3.20
C LEU A 263 6.74 9.10 -2.45
N PRO A 264 7.89 8.42 -2.37
CA PRO A 264 8.14 7.37 -1.38
C PRO A 264 7.84 7.83 0.06
N TRP A 265 7.71 6.86 0.96
CA TRP A 265 7.57 7.13 2.39
C TRP A 265 8.90 7.67 2.94
N SER A 266 8.84 8.81 3.62
CA SER A 266 9.97 9.32 4.40
C SER A 266 10.05 8.59 5.74
N ILE A 267 11.25 8.50 6.33
CA ILE A 267 11.46 7.84 7.63
C ILE A 267 10.47 8.33 8.70
N LYS A 268 10.31 9.65 8.83
CA LYS A 268 9.35 10.26 9.78
C LYS A 268 7.92 9.78 9.57
N ASN A 269 7.48 9.59 8.34
CA ASN A 269 6.13 9.09 8.05
C ASN A 269 6.04 7.56 8.24
N ILE A 270 7.13 6.82 8.09
CA ILE A 270 7.20 5.38 8.39
C ILE A 270 7.05 5.15 9.89
N GLU A 271 7.76 5.91 10.72
CA GLU A 271 7.66 5.84 12.18
C GLU A 271 6.22 6.10 12.64
N LYS A 272 5.63 7.23 12.21
CA LYS A 272 4.22 7.55 12.47
C LYS A 272 3.25 6.50 11.98
N LEU A 273 3.53 5.89 10.82
CA LEU A 273 2.70 4.82 10.27
C LEU A 273 2.74 3.58 11.18
N LYS A 274 3.91 3.19 11.68
CA LYS A 274 4.07 2.06 12.61
C LYS A 274 3.39 2.33 13.94
N GLU A 275 3.54 3.54 14.49
CA GLU A 275 2.83 3.96 15.70
C GLU A 275 1.32 3.85 15.49
N THR A 276 0.80 4.46 14.42
CA THR A 276 -0.62 4.40 14.07
C THR A 276 -1.10 2.96 13.85
N ALA A 277 -0.30 2.11 13.21
CA ALA A 277 -0.66 0.71 12.96
C ALA A 277 -0.79 -0.09 14.27
N ASN A 278 0.11 0.14 15.23
CA ASN A 278 0.04 -0.49 16.54
C ASN A 278 -1.11 0.08 17.40
N GLU A 279 -1.35 1.39 17.33
CA GLU A 279 -2.52 2.02 17.99
C GLU A 279 -3.84 1.39 17.53
N LEU A 280 -3.96 1.04 16.24
CA LEU A 280 -5.18 0.44 15.71
C LEU A 280 -5.56 -0.89 16.39
N LEU A 281 -4.60 -1.67 16.89
CA LEU A 281 -4.90 -2.85 17.71
C LEU A 281 -5.56 -2.51 19.05
N ASN A 282 -5.26 -1.33 19.61
CA ASN A 282 -5.78 -0.89 20.90
C ASN A 282 -7.19 -0.29 20.81
N TYR A 283 -7.72 -0.06 19.61
CA TYR A 283 -9.11 0.40 19.43
C TYR A 283 -10.14 -0.57 20.04
N CYS A 284 -9.77 -1.81 20.35
CA CYS A 284 -10.64 -2.74 21.10
C CYS A 284 -10.73 -2.45 22.60
N LYS A 285 -9.74 -1.77 23.20
CA LYS A 285 -9.56 -1.65 24.66
C LYS A 285 -10.07 -0.32 25.21
N GLU A 286 -10.15 0.73 24.40
CA GLU A 286 -10.37 2.11 24.87
C GLU A 286 -11.80 2.45 25.31
N GLN A 287 -12.79 1.54 25.22
CA GLN A 287 -14.16 1.78 25.71
C GLN A 287 -14.64 0.81 26.80
N GLN A 288 -13.74 0.03 27.42
CA GLN A 288 -14.06 -0.72 28.65
C GLN A 288 -13.82 0.11 29.94
N LYS A 289 -13.64 1.43 29.82
CA LYS A 289 -13.55 2.36 30.94
C LYS A 289 -14.65 3.41 30.86
#